data_AF-A0A937SIJ0-F1
#
_entry.id   AF-A0A937SIJ0-F1
#
_cell.length_a   1.000
_cell.length_b   1.000
_cell.length_c   1.000
_cell.angle_alpha   90.00
_cell.angle_beta   90.00
_cell.angle_gamma   90.00
#
_symmetry.space_group_name_H-M   'P 1'
#
loop_
_entity.id
_entity.type
_entity.pdbx_description
1 polymer ?
#
loop_
_entity_poly.entity_id
_entity_poly.type
_entity_poly.pdbx_seq_one_letter_code
_entity_poly.pdbx_strand_id
1 'polypeptide(L)'
;MASKIQSRLKIPASRLEAINDVLLNPKMTVMKEFLGVVARYGTPEAINRKAAEAGSLTSLLAKVRDGTPENLRHLDWLKEQCRRGAFIPVADYRRKVLGEKAARTKFKDDIAVTLEVSAANYFIWIIDAARRAIQEQSLLPGRYIQVRKMKEQEADGDLPAFAAAMQILGASYVCTLDTKGT
;
A
#
# COMPACT_ATOMS: atom_id res chain seq x y z
N MET A 1 -44.29 -23.31 9.07
CA MET A 1 -44.16 -22.55 7.80
C MET A 1 -42.74 -22.08 7.51
N ALA A 2 -42.04 -21.45 8.47
CA ALA A 2 -40.67 -20.95 8.28
C ALA A 2 -39.67 -22.03 7.77
N SER A 3 -39.72 -23.26 8.28
CA SER A 3 -38.82 -24.35 7.86
C SER A 3 -38.97 -24.77 6.38
N LYS A 4 -40.18 -24.69 5.83
CA LYS A 4 -40.49 -25.07 4.43
C LYS A 4 -40.10 -23.98 3.43
N ILE A 5 -40.03 -22.73 3.88
CA ILE A 5 -39.48 -21.60 3.09
C ILE A 5 -37.96 -21.63 3.15
N GLN A 6 -37.37 -21.86 4.33
CA GLN A 6 -35.92 -21.98 4.50
C GLN A 6 -35.33 -23.13 3.67
N SER A 7 -36.02 -24.28 3.54
CA SER A 7 -35.55 -25.38 2.69
C SER A 7 -35.48 -25.03 1.20
N ARG A 8 -36.24 -24.03 0.73
CA ARG A 8 -36.19 -23.53 -0.66
C ARG A 8 -35.00 -22.60 -0.92
N LEU A 9 -34.34 -22.11 0.14
CA LEU A 9 -33.12 -21.31 0.04
C LEU A 9 -31.88 -22.19 -0.16
N LYS A 10 -31.99 -23.51 0.01
CA LYS A 10 -30.89 -24.45 -0.20
C LYS A 10 -30.52 -24.49 -1.68
N ILE A 11 -29.35 -23.96 -2.03
CA ILE A 11 -28.77 -24.07 -3.36
C ILE A 11 -28.25 -25.51 -3.54
N PRO A 12 -28.75 -26.28 -4.53
CA PRO A 12 -28.25 -27.62 -4.79
C PRO A 12 -26.78 -27.59 -5.25
N ALA A 13 -25.97 -28.57 -4.81
CA ALA A 13 -24.58 -28.70 -5.24
C ALA A 13 -24.43 -28.80 -6.78
N SER A 14 -25.40 -29.44 -7.44
CA SER A 14 -25.47 -29.53 -8.90
C SER A 14 -25.53 -28.19 -9.62
N ARG A 15 -25.93 -27.10 -8.95
CA ARG A 15 -25.84 -25.75 -9.51
C ARG A 15 -24.41 -25.24 -9.56
N LEU A 16 -23.56 -25.58 -8.58
CA LEU A 16 -22.14 -25.27 -8.62
C LEU A 16 -21.41 -26.13 -9.65
N GLU A 17 -21.76 -27.41 -9.74
CA GLU A 17 -21.22 -28.32 -10.77
C GLU A 17 -21.49 -27.79 -12.18
N ALA A 18 -22.73 -27.41 -12.47
CA ALA A 18 -23.10 -26.83 -13.77
C ALA A 18 -22.34 -25.54 -14.11
N ILE A 19 -21.97 -24.73 -13.12
CA ILE A 19 -21.13 -23.54 -13.32
C ILE A 19 -19.70 -23.95 -13.65
N ASN A 20 -19.13 -24.90 -12.90
CA ASN A 20 -17.78 -25.40 -13.12
C ASN A 20 -17.64 -26.08 -14.50
N ASP A 21 -18.67 -26.80 -14.95
CA ASP A 21 -18.72 -27.41 -16.29
C ASP A 21 -18.61 -26.39 -17.42
N VAL A 22 -18.98 -25.13 -17.16
CA VAL A 22 -18.80 -24.03 -18.11
C VAL A 22 -17.42 -23.38 -17.91
N LEU A 23 -17.08 -22.99 -16.67
CA LEU A 23 -15.87 -22.22 -16.35
C LEU A 23 -14.57 -23.00 -16.61
N LEU A 24 -14.56 -24.31 -16.36
CA LEU A 24 -13.36 -25.16 -16.40
C LEU A 24 -13.24 -25.95 -17.70
N ASN A 25 -14.28 -25.98 -18.54
CA ASN A 25 -14.27 -26.78 -19.75
C ASN A 25 -13.43 -26.09 -20.85
N PRO A 26 -12.31 -26.68 -21.28
CA PRO A 26 -11.39 -26.07 -22.25
C PRO A 26 -11.98 -25.96 -23.66
N LYS A 27 -13.10 -26.64 -23.93
CA LYS A 27 -13.81 -26.59 -25.21
C LYS A 27 -14.90 -25.51 -25.24
N MET A 28 -15.20 -24.84 -24.12
CA MET A 28 -16.21 -23.79 -24.09
C MET A 28 -15.72 -22.53 -24.80
N THR A 29 -16.35 -22.21 -25.93
CA THR A 29 -15.98 -21.06 -26.76
C THR A 29 -16.00 -19.76 -25.97
N VAL A 30 -17.04 -19.52 -25.16
CA VAL A 30 -17.17 -18.30 -24.35
C VAL A 30 -16.00 -18.11 -23.38
N MET A 31 -15.56 -19.18 -22.70
CA MET A 31 -14.44 -19.10 -21.76
C MET A 31 -13.11 -18.97 -22.49
N LYS A 32 -12.93 -19.67 -23.61
CA LYS A 32 -11.73 -19.56 -24.44
C LYS A 32 -11.55 -18.14 -24.98
N GLU A 33 -12.62 -17.53 -25.49
CA GLU A 33 -12.59 -16.16 -26.00
C GLU A 33 -12.35 -15.14 -24.89
N PHE A 34 -13.05 -15.28 -23.76
CA PHE A 34 -12.86 -14.43 -22.59
C PHE A 34 -11.41 -14.46 -22.09
N LEU A 35 -10.85 -15.67 -21.86
CA LEU A 35 -9.46 -15.81 -21.45
C LEU A 35 -8.49 -15.32 -22.53
N GLY A 36 -8.83 -15.46 -23.81
CA GLY A 36 -8.06 -14.89 -24.92
C GLY A 36 -8.00 -13.36 -24.89
N VAL A 37 -9.08 -12.69 -24.48
CA VAL A 37 -9.08 -11.23 -24.26
C VAL A 37 -8.21 -10.87 -23.05
N VAL A 38 -8.40 -11.55 -21.91
CA VAL A 38 -7.63 -11.31 -20.68
C VAL A 38 -6.14 -11.54 -20.89
N ALA A 39 -5.76 -12.60 -21.61
CA ALA A 39 -4.38 -12.97 -21.86
C ALA A 39 -3.57 -11.88 -22.59
N ARG A 40 -4.22 -11.02 -23.38
CA ARG A 40 -3.57 -9.86 -24.04
C ARG A 40 -2.97 -8.86 -23.05
N TYR A 41 -3.51 -8.80 -21.84
CA TYR A 41 -3.05 -7.91 -20.78
C TYR A 41 -1.98 -8.57 -19.87
N GLY A 42 -1.69 -9.85 -20.09
CA GLY A 42 -0.76 -10.65 -19.30
C GLY A 42 -1.44 -11.42 -18.17
N THR A 43 -0.75 -12.43 -17.65
CA THR A 43 -1.24 -13.22 -16.50
C THR A 43 -1.08 -12.42 -15.19
N PRO A 44 -1.84 -12.76 -14.14
CA PRO A 44 -1.65 -12.16 -12.81
C PRO A 44 -0.19 -12.23 -12.32
N GLU A 45 0.49 -13.35 -12.55
CA GLU A 45 1.89 -13.55 -12.16
C GLU A 45 2.83 -12.61 -12.93
N ALA A 46 2.59 -12.42 -14.23
CA ALA A 46 3.38 -11.49 -15.04
C ALA A 46 3.16 -10.03 -14.63
N ILE A 47 1.91 -9.65 -14.33
CA ILE A 47 1.56 -8.30 -13.86
C ILE A 47 2.21 -8.04 -12.49
N ASN A 48 2.08 -8.97 -11.55
CA ASN A 48 2.66 -8.84 -10.21
C ASN A 48 4.18 -8.79 -10.24
N ARG A 49 4.82 -9.60 -11.11
CA ARG A 49 6.27 -9.53 -11.31
C ARG A 49 6.72 -8.16 -11.83
N LYS A 50 6.06 -7.65 -12.88
CA LYS A 50 6.33 -6.31 -13.41
C LYS A 50 6.12 -5.21 -12.35
N ALA A 51 5.07 -5.33 -11.53
CA ALA A 51 4.80 -4.40 -10.44
C ALA A 51 5.91 -4.44 -9.38
N ALA A 52 6.37 -5.64 -8.98
CA ALA A 52 7.45 -5.80 -8.02
C ALA A 52 8.79 -5.24 -8.55
N GLU A 53 9.12 -5.50 -9.81
CA GLU A 53 10.32 -4.96 -10.47
C GLU A 53 10.27 -3.42 -10.52
N ALA A 54 9.15 -2.86 -11.02
CA ALA A 54 8.96 -1.41 -11.13
C ALA A 54 8.89 -0.70 -9.78
N GLY A 55 8.42 -1.39 -8.74
CA GLY A 55 8.34 -0.93 -7.36
C GLY A 55 9.60 -1.19 -6.53
N SER A 56 10.63 -1.82 -7.11
CA SER A 56 11.90 -2.01 -6.41
C SER A 56 12.55 -0.66 -6.10
N LEU A 57 13.20 -0.55 -4.94
CA LEU A 57 13.85 0.71 -4.54
C LEU A 57 14.85 1.20 -5.60
N THR A 58 15.59 0.30 -6.22
CA THR A 58 16.53 0.62 -7.31
C THR A 58 15.82 1.24 -8.51
N SER A 59 14.73 0.64 -8.99
CA SER A 59 13.95 1.17 -10.12
C SER A 59 13.29 2.50 -9.79
N LEU A 60 12.78 2.65 -8.56
CA LEU A 60 12.17 3.90 -8.10
C LEU A 60 13.22 5.03 -8.04
N LEU A 61 14.40 4.78 -7.47
CA LEU A 61 15.48 5.77 -7.42
C LEU A 61 16.02 6.13 -8.81
N ALA A 62 16.03 5.20 -9.76
CA ALA A 62 16.36 5.51 -11.15
C ALA A 62 15.32 6.46 -11.77
N LYS A 63 14.02 6.18 -11.60
CA LYS A 63 12.96 7.08 -12.08
C LYS A 63 13.02 8.47 -11.45
N VAL A 64 13.31 8.56 -10.15
CA VAL A 64 13.50 9.86 -9.47
C VAL A 64 14.70 10.60 -10.05
N ARG A 65 15.82 9.91 -10.32
CA ARG A 65 17.00 10.53 -10.92
C ARG A 65 16.71 11.15 -12.29
N ASP A 66 15.92 10.46 -13.10
CA ASP A 66 15.64 10.88 -14.47
C ASP A 66 14.56 11.97 -14.53
N GLY A 67 13.63 11.99 -13.57
CA GLY A 67 12.50 12.93 -13.55
C GLY A 67 12.66 14.13 -12.59
N THR A 68 12.99 13.86 -11.33
CA THR A 68 13.07 14.85 -10.23
C THR A 68 14.34 14.65 -9.40
N PRO A 69 15.53 14.90 -9.98
CA PRO A 69 16.81 14.63 -9.33
C PRO A 69 16.99 15.36 -7.99
N GLU A 70 16.33 16.52 -7.81
CA GLU A 70 16.30 17.27 -6.55
C GLU A 70 15.68 16.48 -5.39
N ASN A 71 14.82 15.49 -5.66
CA ASN A 71 14.23 14.62 -4.65
C ASN A 71 15.19 13.54 -4.15
N LEU A 72 16.25 13.22 -4.91
CA LEU A 72 17.25 12.22 -4.48
C LEU A 72 17.92 12.63 -3.17
N ARG A 73 18.29 13.90 -3.02
CA ARG A 73 18.93 14.39 -1.78
C ARG A 73 18.04 14.17 -0.55
N HIS A 74 16.72 14.26 -0.74
CA HIS A 74 15.75 14.05 0.32
C HIS A 74 15.61 12.57 0.67
N LEU A 75 15.60 11.70 -0.34
CA LEU A 75 15.56 10.24 -0.16
C LEU A 75 16.85 9.70 0.47
N ASP A 76 18.01 10.20 0.04
CA ASP A 76 19.31 9.84 0.63
C ASP A 76 19.40 10.28 2.09
N TRP A 77 18.95 11.51 2.40
CA TRP A 77 18.83 11.98 3.76
C TRP A 77 17.93 11.05 4.60
N LEU A 78 16.75 10.68 4.09
CA LEU A 78 15.79 9.82 4.79
C LEU A 78 16.36 8.42 5.04
N LYS A 79 17.04 7.85 4.04
CA LYS A 79 17.73 6.56 4.14
C LYS A 79 18.78 6.57 5.23
N GLU A 80 19.57 7.65 5.31
CA GLU A 80 20.56 7.82 6.37
C GLU A 80 19.92 7.98 7.75
N GLN A 81 18.80 8.69 7.86
CA GLN A 81 18.04 8.79 9.12
C GLN A 81 17.58 7.43 9.62
N CYS A 82 17.07 6.58 8.71
CA CYS A 82 16.66 5.22 9.04
C CYS A 82 17.86 4.37 9.48
N ARG A 83 18.96 4.42 8.70
CA ARG A 83 20.20 3.65 8.98
C ARG A 83 20.80 3.96 10.35
N ARG A 84 20.79 5.24 10.75
CA ARG A 84 21.34 5.68 12.04
C ARG A 84 20.39 5.51 13.22
N GLY A 85 19.17 5.00 12.99
CA GLY A 85 18.16 4.84 14.04
C GLY A 85 17.67 6.17 14.63
N ALA A 86 17.52 7.22 13.80
CA ALA A 86 17.16 8.56 14.26
C ALA A 86 15.72 8.68 14.80
N PHE A 87 14.84 7.76 14.41
CA PHE A 87 13.44 7.73 14.83
C PHE A 87 13.30 7.06 16.19
N ILE A 88 12.44 7.62 17.04
CA ILE A 88 12.18 7.06 18.36
C ILE A 88 11.51 5.66 18.24
N PRO A 89 12.03 4.63 18.91
CA PRO A 89 11.35 3.34 19.00
C PRO A 89 10.02 3.44 19.77
N VAL A 90 9.04 2.61 19.43
CA VAL A 90 7.73 2.60 20.11
C VAL A 90 7.85 2.40 21.63
N ALA A 91 8.79 1.55 22.08
CA ALA A 91 9.04 1.34 23.50
C ALA A 91 9.52 2.62 24.22
N ASP A 92 10.41 3.37 23.59
CA ASP A 92 10.94 4.61 24.14
C ASP A 92 9.91 5.73 24.07
N TYR A 93 9.08 5.77 23.03
CA TYR A 93 7.95 6.70 22.94
C TYR A 93 6.92 6.44 24.06
N ARG A 94 6.58 5.17 24.31
CA ARG A 94 5.71 4.78 25.44
C ARG A 94 6.30 5.24 26.78
N ARG A 95 7.62 5.08 26.99
CA ARG A 95 8.31 5.56 28.20
C ARG A 95 8.30 7.08 28.31
N LYS A 96 8.50 7.79 27.21
CA LYS A 96 8.45 9.26 27.16
C LYS A 96 7.07 9.80 27.56
N VAL A 97 5.99 9.17 27.11
CA VAL A 97 4.62 9.63 27.38
C VAL A 97 4.11 9.18 28.76
N LEU A 98 4.36 7.92 29.15
CA LEU A 98 3.78 7.32 30.35
C LEU A 98 4.74 7.25 31.55
N GLY A 99 6.02 7.58 31.37
CA GLY A 99 7.05 7.44 32.40
C GLY A 99 7.21 5.99 32.86
N GLU A 100 7.40 5.80 34.16
CA GLU A 100 7.55 4.47 34.78
C GLU A 100 6.33 3.55 34.56
N LYS A 101 5.14 4.12 34.34
CA LYS A 101 3.93 3.34 34.07
C LYS A 101 4.07 2.51 32.80
N ALA A 102 4.91 2.92 31.84
CA ALA A 102 5.14 2.18 30.60
C ALA A 102 5.58 0.73 30.86
N ALA A 103 6.45 0.50 31.85
CA ALA A 103 6.97 -0.84 32.17
C ALA A 103 5.93 -1.75 32.84
N ARG A 104 4.91 -1.16 33.48
CA ARG A 104 3.85 -1.89 34.19
C ARG A 104 2.57 -2.03 33.37
N THR A 105 2.48 -1.34 32.23
CA THR A 105 1.29 -1.33 31.39
C THR A 105 1.34 -2.48 30.41
N LYS A 106 0.33 -3.36 30.47
CA LYS A 106 0.11 -4.39 29.45
C LYS A 106 -0.63 -3.79 28.27
N PHE A 107 0.08 -3.52 27.18
CA PHE A 107 -0.52 -3.03 25.93
C PHE A 107 -1.23 -4.18 25.21
N LYS A 108 -2.40 -3.88 24.63
CA LYS A 108 -3.17 -4.81 23.79
C LYS A 108 -2.70 -4.68 22.34
N ASP A 109 -1.51 -5.21 22.06
CA ASP A 109 -0.88 -5.08 20.75
C ASP A 109 -1.64 -5.86 19.64
N ASP A 110 -2.50 -6.81 20.02
CA ASP A 110 -3.39 -7.59 19.14
C ASP A 110 -4.51 -6.75 18.49
N ILE A 111 -4.89 -5.64 19.11
CA ILE A 111 -5.90 -4.70 18.61
C ILE A 111 -5.34 -3.27 18.50
N ALA A 112 -4.02 -3.16 18.32
CA ALA A 112 -3.37 -1.86 18.20
C ALA A 112 -3.90 -1.10 16.97
N VAL A 113 -4.33 0.13 17.19
CA VAL A 113 -4.70 1.04 16.11
C VAL A 113 -3.47 1.46 15.33
N THR A 114 -3.57 1.49 14.00
CA THR A 114 -2.49 1.97 13.13
C THR A 114 -2.58 3.48 12.99
N LEU A 115 -1.47 4.17 13.23
CA LEU A 115 -1.36 5.60 12.91
C LEU A 115 -1.22 5.76 11.40
N GLU A 116 -2.19 6.44 10.78
CA GLU A 116 -2.26 6.66 9.33
C GLU A 116 -2.30 8.16 9.01
N VAL A 117 -1.64 8.55 7.91
CA VAL A 117 -1.91 9.83 7.24
C VAL A 117 -2.91 9.61 6.12
N SER A 118 -4.15 10.06 6.32
CA SER A 118 -5.23 9.83 5.36
C SER A 118 -5.22 10.77 4.14
N ALA A 119 -4.34 11.77 4.10
CA ALA A 119 -4.22 12.72 2.99
C ALA A 119 -2.77 13.22 2.79
N ALA A 120 -1.95 12.39 2.16
CA ALA A 120 -0.57 12.74 1.79
C ALA A 120 -0.52 13.21 0.33
N ASN A 121 -0.50 14.52 0.09
CA ASN A 121 -0.61 15.08 -1.26
C ASN A 121 0.71 15.25 -2.00
N TYR A 122 1.79 15.47 -1.26
CA TYR A 122 3.10 15.81 -1.82
C TYR A 122 4.19 14.97 -1.16
N PHE A 123 5.18 14.55 -1.96
CA PHE A 123 6.34 13.80 -1.44
C PHE A 123 7.06 14.56 -0.32
N ILE A 124 7.25 15.87 -0.47
CA ILE A 124 8.02 16.67 0.48
C ILE A 124 7.42 16.66 1.90
N TRP A 125 6.10 16.50 2.04
CA TRP A 125 5.44 16.40 3.35
C TRP A 125 5.88 15.18 4.15
N ILE A 126 6.30 14.10 3.48
CA ILE A 126 6.87 12.92 4.14
C ILE A 126 8.20 13.28 4.79
N ILE A 127 9.02 14.08 4.11
CA ILE A 127 10.32 14.54 4.61
C ILE A 127 10.13 15.50 5.79
N ASP A 128 9.18 16.43 5.69
CA ASP A 128 8.87 17.36 6.78
C ASP A 128 8.32 16.62 8.01
N ALA A 129 7.42 15.66 7.79
CA ALA A 129 6.92 14.79 8.87
C ALA A 129 8.06 13.98 9.51
N ALA A 130 8.99 13.43 8.73
CA ALA A 130 10.15 12.71 9.24
C ALA A 130 11.08 13.61 10.06
N ARG A 131 11.38 14.82 9.57
CA ARG A 131 12.18 15.82 10.30
C ARG A 131 11.54 16.17 11.63
N ARG A 132 10.24 16.46 11.62
CA ARG A 132 9.46 16.76 12.82
C ARG A 132 9.44 15.59 13.79
N ALA A 133 9.23 14.37 13.31
CA ALA A 133 9.21 13.16 14.15
C ALA A 133 10.54 12.94 14.87
N ILE A 134 11.66 13.16 14.18
CA ILE A 134 13.00 13.06 14.77
C ILE A 134 13.22 14.18 15.80
N GLN A 135 12.92 15.43 15.45
CA GLN A 135 13.12 16.58 16.33
C GLN A 135 12.27 16.51 17.59
N GLU A 136 10.98 16.21 17.44
CA GLU A 136 10.03 16.17 18.53
C GLU A 136 10.02 14.82 19.24
N GLN A 137 10.79 13.83 18.77
CA GLN A 137 10.76 12.45 19.27
C GLN A 137 9.32 11.93 19.33
N SER A 138 8.60 12.05 18.21
CA SER A 138 7.23 11.56 18.00
C SER A 138 7.22 10.39 17.02
N LEU A 139 6.14 9.60 17.02
CA LEU A 139 6.01 8.46 16.13
C LEU A 139 5.69 8.92 14.71
N LEU A 140 6.43 8.41 13.74
CA LEU A 140 6.10 8.57 12.34
C LEU A 140 5.01 7.54 11.95
N PRO A 141 3.96 7.94 11.21
CA PRO A 141 2.92 7.03 10.73
C PRO A 141 3.49 5.89 9.87
N GLY A 142 2.91 4.69 9.98
CA GLY A 142 3.31 3.50 9.20
C GLY A 142 2.44 3.25 7.97
N ARG A 143 1.40 4.07 7.78
CA ARG A 143 0.45 3.95 6.68
C ARG A 143 0.07 5.31 6.12
N TYR A 144 -0.02 5.40 4.80
CA TYR A 144 -0.32 6.63 4.08
C TYR A 144 -1.38 6.42 3.00
N ILE A 145 -2.21 7.43 2.77
CA ILE A 145 -3.12 7.50 1.65
C ILE A 145 -2.74 8.71 0.80
N GLN A 146 -2.33 8.44 -0.43
CA GLN A 146 -2.06 9.47 -1.43
C GLN A 146 -3.37 9.84 -2.11
N VAL A 147 -3.80 11.11 -1.99
CA VAL A 147 -5.16 11.53 -2.38
C VAL A 147 -5.20 12.56 -3.52
N ARG A 148 -4.04 13.08 -3.94
CA ARG A 148 -3.97 14.01 -5.07
C ARG A 148 -4.24 13.28 -6.40
N LYS A 149 -4.63 14.01 -7.45
CA LYS A 149 -4.85 13.45 -8.79
C LYS A 149 -3.58 12.77 -9.30
N MET A 150 -3.72 11.54 -9.78
CA MET A 150 -2.57 10.73 -10.20
C MET A 150 -1.80 11.35 -11.37
N LYS A 151 -2.49 11.92 -12.37
CA LYS A 151 -1.85 12.59 -13.53
C LYS A 151 -0.98 13.77 -13.12
N GLU A 152 -1.42 14.56 -12.14
CA GLU A 152 -0.65 15.71 -11.66
C GLU A 152 0.61 15.25 -10.92
N GLN A 153 0.48 14.20 -10.09
CA GLN A 153 1.61 13.65 -9.34
C GLN A 153 2.61 12.93 -10.24
N GLU A 154 2.15 12.34 -11.34
CA GLU A 154 3.03 11.78 -12.37
C GLU A 154 3.83 12.88 -13.05
N ALA A 155 3.18 13.97 -13.46
CA ALA A 155 3.83 15.11 -14.09
C ALA A 155 4.85 15.79 -13.17
N ASP A 156 4.52 15.91 -11.87
CA ASP A 156 5.42 16.47 -10.86
C ASP A 156 6.52 15.49 -10.41
N GLY A 157 6.52 14.24 -10.89
CA GLY A 157 7.49 13.22 -10.52
C GLY A 157 7.39 12.74 -9.06
N ASP A 158 6.28 13.02 -8.40
CA ASP A 158 6.04 12.72 -6.98
C ASP A 158 5.76 11.23 -6.75
N LEU A 159 5.14 10.53 -7.71
CA LEU A 159 4.81 9.11 -7.59
C LEU A 159 6.03 8.22 -7.26
N PRO A 160 7.14 8.25 -8.05
CA PRO A 160 8.30 7.42 -7.75
C PRO A 160 9.03 7.87 -6.46
N ALA A 161 9.07 9.17 -6.17
CA ALA A 161 9.69 9.70 -4.96
C ALA A 161 8.93 9.26 -3.69
N PHE A 162 7.60 9.35 -3.72
CA PHE A 162 6.73 8.89 -2.64
C PHE A 162 6.89 7.39 -2.40
N ALA A 163 6.80 6.58 -3.45
CA ALA A 163 6.97 5.13 -3.35
C ALA A 163 8.35 4.75 -2.79
N ALA A 164 9.42 5.44 -3.21
CA ALA A 164 10.76 5.21 -2.69
C ALA A 164 10.86 5.53 -1.19
N ALA A 165 10.24 6.64 -0.74
CA ALA A 165 10.19 6.99 0.67
C ALA A 165 9.47 5.94 1.52
N MET A 166 8.36 5.39 1.02
CA MET A 166 7.62 4.32 1.70
C MET A 166 8.47 3.06 1.85
N GLN A 167 9.20 2.67 0.79
CA GLN A 167 10.15 1.54 0.84
C GLN A 167 11.28 1.77 1.85
N ILE A 168 11.84 2.99 1.89
CA ILE A 168 12.91 3.35 2.84
C ILE A 168 12.40 3.29 4.30
N LEU A 169 11.18 3.77 4.54
CA LEU A 169 10.56 3.78 5.86
C LEU A 169 10.01 2.41 6.30
N GLY A 170 9.84 1.47 5.37
CA GLY A 170 9.07 0.25 5.60
C GLY A 170 7.58 0.52 5.85
N ALA A 171 7.06 1.62 5.31
CA ALA A 171 5.67 2.03 5.46
C ALA A 171 4.81 1.50 4.31
N SER A 172 3.52 1.32 4.59
CA SER A 172 2.53 0.95 3.58
C SER A 172 1.82 2.19 3.03
N TYR A 173 1.38 2.11 1.78
CA TYR A 173 0.57 3.19 1.21
C TYR A 173 -0.43 2.67 0.19
N VAL A 174 -1.46 3.48 -0.05
CA VAL A 174 -2.39 3.34 -1.15
C VAL A 174 -2.51 4.66 -1.89
N CYS A 175 -2.78 4.60 -3.19
CA CYS A 175 -3.06 5.78 -4.00
C CYS A 175 -4.52 5.78 -4.41
N THR A 176 -5.18 6.93 -4.23
CA THR A 176 -6.56 7.11 -4.64
C THR A 176 -6.62 7.13 -6.16
N LEU A 177 -7.39 6.21 -6.74
CA LEU A 177 -7.64 6.22 -8.18
C LEU A 177 -8.49 7.42 -8.54
N ASP A 178 -8.20 8.04 -9.69
CA ASP A 178 -9.05 9.09 -10.24
C ASP A 178 -10.32 8.45 -10.80
N THR A 179 -11.35 8.34 -9.96
CA THR A 179 -12.66 7.81 -10.34
C THR A 179 -13.62 8.90 -10.79
N LYS A 180 -13.18 10.16 -10.85
CA LYS A 180 -13.97 11.26 -11.40
C LYS A 180 -13.79 11.17 -12.92
N GLY A 181 -14.72 10.48 -13.58
CA GLY A 181 -14.79 10.50 -15.04
C GLY A 181 -14.76 11.94 -15.52
N THR A 182 -13.74 12.27 -16.31
CA THR A 182 -13.69 13.53 -17.08
C THR A 182 -14.69 13.47 -18.21
#